data_AF-A0A843D394-F1
#
_entry.id   AF-A0A843D394-F1
#
_cell.length_a   1.000
_cell.length_b   1.000
_cell.length_c   1.000
_cell.angle_alpha   90.00
_cell.angle_beta   90.00
_cell.angle_gamma   90.00
#
_symmetry.space_group_name_H-M   'P 1'
#
loop_
_entity.id
_entity.type
_entity.pdbx_description
1 polymer ?
#
loop_
_entity_poly.entity_id
_entity_poly.type
_entity_poly.pdbx_seq_one_letter_code
_entity_poly.pdbx_strand_id
1 'polypeptide(L)' 'MADYEVDYSEITGKLVSCPEQCGMCCLCQPEVLPEERPFFKKNYPQFLVRTKGPQPYSALALKRG' A
#
# COMPACT_ATOMS: atom_id res chain seq x y z
N MET A 1 0.25 28.96 17.84
CA MET A 1 -0.07 27.97 16.79
C MET A 1 -1.52 28.21 16.44
N ALA A 2 -1.82 28.53 15.18
CA ALA A 2 -3.20 28.75 14.77
C ALA A 2 -3.94 27.41 14.86
N ASP A 3 -5.01 27.36 15.64
CA ASP A 3 -5.89 26.21 15.73
C ASP A 3 -6.81 26.26 14.52
N TYR A 4 -6.65 25.32 13.59
CA TYR A 4 -7.46 25.22 12.39
C TYR A 4 -8.46 24.08 12.57
N GLU A 5 -9.75 24.43 12.66
CA GLU A 5 -10.82 23.45 12.58
C GLU A 5 -10.96 22.97 11.13
N VAL A 6 -10.57 21.72 10.89
CA VAL A 6 -10.71 21.08 9.59
C VAL A 6 -12.10 20.47 9.49
N ASP A 7 -12.92 20.97 8.59
CA ASP A 7 -14.24 20.39 8.32
C ASP A 7 -14.10 19.11 7.48
N TYR A 8 -14.55 17.99 8.04
CA TYR A 8 -14.54 16.67 7.40
C TYR A 8 -15.92 16.22 6.92
N SER A 9 -16.93 17.09 7.02
CA SER A 9 -18.33 16.78 6.66
C SER A 9 -18.46 16.20 5.25
N GLU A 10 -17.65 16.68 4.31
CA GLU A 10 -17.72 16.27 2.90
C GLU A 10 -17.11 14.90 2.60
N ILE A 11 -16.22 14.39 3.44
CA ILE A 11 -15.50 13.12 3.20
C ILE A 11 -15.85 12.02 4.21
N THR A 12 -16.51 12.38 5.32
CA THR A 12 -16.90 11.42 6.36
C THR A 12 -17.84 10.36 5.79
N GLY A 13 -17.45 9.09 5.92
CA GLY A 13 -18.22 7.95 5.39
C GLY A 13 -18.09 7.69 3.89
N LYS A 14 -17.31 8.49 3.15
CA LYS A 14 -17.03 8.23 1.73
C LYS A 14 -15.76 7.38 1.58
N LEU A 15 -15.88 6.28 0.86
CA LEU A 15 -14.73 5.46 0.43
C LEU A 15 -14.36 5.83 -1.00
N VAL A 16 -13.10 6.20 -1.22
CA VAL A 16 -12.58 6.45 -2.57
C VAL A 16 -12.08 5.13 -3.14
N SER A 17 -12.73 4.67 -4.22
CA SER A 17 -12.18 3.57 -5.02
C SER A 17 -11.02 4.08 -5.85
N CYS A 18 -9.99 3.26 -5.97
CA CYS A 18 -8.84 3.60 -6.78
C CYS A 18 -9.16 3.39 -8.26
N PRO A 19 -8.88 4.37 -9.12
CA PRO A 19 -9.12 4.18 -10.55
C PRO A 19 -8.26 3.03 -11.08
N GLU A 20 -8.79 2.26 -12.03
CA GLU A 20 -8.08 1.10 -12.59
C GLU A 20 -6.73 1.48 -13.22
N GLN A 21 -6.61 2.72 -13.67
CA GLN A 21 -5.43 3.29 -14.32
C GLN A 21 -4.52 4.05 -13.35
N CYS A 22 -4.77 4.00 -12.04
CA CYS A 22 -4.07 4.81 -11.04
C CYS A 22 -2.54 4.74 -11.17
N GLY A 23 -1.98 3.56 -11.51
CA GLY A 23 -0.53 3.38 -11.67
C GLY A 23 0.28 3.58 -10.38
N MET A 24 -0.30 4.18 -9.33
CA MET A 24 0.30 4.46 -8.03
C MET A 24 0.16 3.30 -7.03
N CYS A 25 -0.08 2.07 -7.51
CA CYS A 25 0.03 0.90 -6.63
C CYS A 25 1.43 0.81 -6.00
N CYS A 26 2.45 1.40 -6.61
CA CYS A 26 3.82 1.53 -6.09
C CYS A 26 3.96 2.46 -4.87
N LEU A 27 3.05 3.43 -4.66
CA LEU A 27 3.10 4.35 -3.51
C LEU A 27 2.40 3.79 -2.27
N CYS A 28 1.59 2.74 -2.45
CA CYS A 28 0.81 2.09 -1.39
C CYS A 28 1.32 0.69 -1.01
N GLN A 29 2.37 0.19 -1.67
CA GLN A 29 2.94 -1.12 -1.37
C GLN A 29 4.09 -0.96 -0.37
N PRO A 30 3.92 -1.37 0.90
CA PRO A 30 5.02 -1.32 1.86
C PRO A 30 6.10 -2.32 1.44
N GLU A 31 7.35 -1.87 1.48
CA GLU A 31 8.51 -2.75 1.32
C GLU A 31 8.56 -3.75 2.48
N VAL A 32 8.92 -4.99 2.15
CA VAL A 32 9.16 -6.06 3.13
C VAL A 32 10.65 -6.14 3.41
N LEU A 33 11.03 -5.86 4.65
CA LEU A 33 12.42 -5.91 5.08
C LEU A 33 12.95 -7.35 5.00
N PRO A 34 14.27 -7.55 4.80
CA PRO A 34 14.86 -8.88 4.67
C PRO A 34 14.52 -9.83 5.82
N GLU A 35 14.42 -9.31 7.03
CA GLU A 35 14.10 -10.04 8.28
C GLU A 35 12.63 -10.52 8.32
N GLU A 36 11.73 -9.77 7.69
CA GLU A 36 10.29 -10.05 7.66
C GLU A 36 9.91 -11.01 6.52
N ARG A 37 10.74 -11.10 5.47
CA ARG A 37 10.51 -11.99 4.31
C ARG A 37 10.18 -13.44 4.69
N PRO A 38 10.87 -14.13 5.61
CA PRO A 38 10.52 -15.51 5.96
C PRO A 38 9.11 -15.63 6.55
N PHE A 39 8.67 -14.64 7.34
CA PHE A 39 7.33 -14.62 7.92
C PHE A 39 6.26 -14.48 6.82
N PHE A 40 6.40 -13.50 5.93
CA PHE A 40 5.41 -13.29 4.86
C PHE A 40 5.42 -14.41 3.82
N LYS A 41 6.59 -14.97 3.49
CA LYS A 41 6.70 -16.11 2.57
C LYS A 41 5.98 -17.36 3.10
N LYS A 42 5.96 -17.57 4.43
CA LYS A 42 5.30 -18.72 5.05
C LYS A 42 3.80 -18.50 5.22
N ASN A 43 3.38 -17.33 5.68
CA ASN A 43 2.01 -17.09 6.12
C ASN A 43 1.14 -16.40 5.05
N TYR A 44 1.74 -15.60 4.16
CA TYR A 44 1.04 -14.71 3.23
C TYR A 44 1.68 -14.67 1.83
N PRO A 45 2.02 -15.83 1.22
CA PRO A 45 2.79 -15.86 -0.04
C PRO A 45 2.07 -15.15 -1.20
N GLN A 46 0.74 -15.16 -1.22
CA GLN A 46 -0.09 -14.52 -2.26
C GLN A 46 0.00 -12.99 -2.26
N PHE A 47 0.35 -12.40 -1.11
CA PHE A 47 0.48 -10.96 -0.96
C PHE A 47 1.91 -10.48 -1.24
N LEU A 48 2.88 -11.37 -1.36
CA LEU A 48 4.27 -10.99 -1.60
C LEU A 48 4.51 -10.74 -3.10
N VAL A 49 4.84 -9.50 -3.45
CA VAL A 49 5.15 -9.10 -4.82
C VAL A 49 6.57 -8.57 -4.94
N ARG A 50 7.14 -8.68 -6.14
CA ARG A 50 8.44 -8.10 -6.47
C ARG A 50 8.25 -6.88 -7.35
N THR A 51 8.83 -5.76 -6.96
CA THR A 51 8.71 -4.50 -7.71
C THR A 51 9.47 -4.58 -9.04
N LYS A 52 8.91 -3.96 -10.08
CA LYS A 52 9.51 -3.86 -11.41
C LYS A 52 10.25 -2.53 -11.52
N GLY A 53 11.57 -2.56 -11.43
CA GLY A 53 12.41 -1.36 -11.48
C GLY A 53 13.90 -1.71 -11.54
N PRO A 54 14.79 -0.70 -11.67
CA PRO A 54 16.23 -0.91 -11.77
C PRO A 54 16.82 -1.58 -10.52
N GLN A 55 16.18 -1.41 -9.36
CA GLN A 55 16.49 -2.12 -8.12
C GLN A 55 15.22 -2.79 -7.58
N PRO A 56 15.01 -4.08 -7.88
CA PRO A 56 13.80 -4.79 -7.46
C PRO A 56 13.85 -5.15 -5.98
N TYR A 57 12.79 -4.84 -5.24
CA TYR A 57 12.61 -5.20 -3.83
C TYR A 57 11.31 -6.01 -3.63
N SER A 58 11.17 -6.61 -2.45
CA SER A 58 9.96 -7.36 -2.07
C SER A 58 8.99 -6.40 -1.38
N ALA A 59 7.72 -6.45 -1.73
CA ALA A 59 6.68 -5.59 -1.19
C ALA A 59 5.37 -6.37 -0.97
N LEU A 60 4.42 -5.81 -0.23
CA LEU A 60 3.10 -6.40 -0.04
C LEU A 60 2.06 -5.81 -0.98
N ALA A 61 1.36 -6.66 -1.73
CA ALA A 61 0.25 -6.29 -2.60
C ALA A 61 -1.07 -6.17 -1.82
N LEU A 62 -1.30 -5.02 -1.20
CA LEU A 62 -2.48 -4.77 -0.36
C LEU A 62 -3.80 -4.59 -1.13
N LYS A 63 -3.77 -4.49 -2.47
CA LYS A 63 -4.94 -4.08 -3.27
C LYS A 63 -5.53 -5.17 -4.17
N ARG A 64 -4.95 -6.36 -4.18
CA ARG A 64 -5.43 -7.52 -4.94
C ARG A 64 -5.12 -8.81 -4.16
N GLY A 65 -5.74 -8.92 -2.99
CA GLY A 65 -5.94 -10.20 -2.31
C GLY A 65 -7.15 -10.91 -2.90
#